data_AF-A0A1V8SRJ8-F1
#
_entry.id   AF-A0A1V8SRJ8-F1
#
_cell.length_a   1.000
_cell.length_b   1.000
_cell.length_c   1.000
_cell.angle_alpha   90.00
_cell.angle_beta   90.00
_cell.angle_gamma   90.00
#
_symmetry.space_group_name_H-M   'P 1'
#
loop_
_entity.id
_entity.type
_entity.pdbx_description
1 polymer ?
#
loop_
_entity_poly.entity_id
_entity_poly.type
_entity_poly.pdbx_seq_one_letter_code
_entity_poly.pdbx_strand_id
1 'polypeptide(L)'
;MQQTHPKQCLLVRDREGKINGFHNVCRHRAFPILQKQSGTASILSCPYHGWSYGLNGKLAKAPRFENVEGFDNSTQSLLPINIHIDASGFVWANLQAGTPDTSWDSAHGDAMNEEMMQQFDFKKEFKFDHYWEMDCKANWKSLIDN
;
A
#
# COMPACT_ATOMS: atom_id res chain seq x y z
N MET A 1 10.89 -10.27 21.01
CA MET A 1 10.25 -9.11 20.37
C MET A 1 10.53 -9.22 18.88
N GLN A 2 9.52 -9.51 18.06
CA GLN A 2 9.69 -9.50 16.60
C GLN A 2 10.05 -8.08 16.19
N GLN A 3 11.24 -7.93 15.59
CA GLN A 3 11.72 -6.65 15.09
C GLN A 3 10.91 -6.33 13.83
N THR A 4 9.80 -5.60 13.98
CA THR A 4 8.99 -5.22 12.82
C THR A 4 9.73 -4.13 12.08
N HIS A 5 10.41 -4.48 10.99
CA HIS A 5 10.87 -3.48 10.04
C HIS A 5 9.67 -2.65 9.58
N PRO A 6 9.79 -1.31 9.52
CA PRO A 6 8.71 -0.48 9.01
C PRO A 6 8.36 -0.94 7.59
N LYS A 7 7.06 -1.17 7.36
CA LYS A 7 6.57 -1.59 6.04
C LYS A 7 6.97 -0.54 5.01
N GLN A 8 7.44 -0.99 3.85
CA GLN A 8 7.93 -0.11 2.77
C GLN A 8 6.81 0.72 2.14
N CYS A 9 5.60 0.17 2.11
CA CYS A 9 4.39 0.82 1.64
C CYS A 9 3.24 0.65 2.65
N LEU A 10 2.20 1.46 2.48
CA LEU A 10 0.92 1.32 3.16
C LEU A 10 -0.19 1.25 2.12
N LEU A 11 -1.20 0.43 2.41
CA LEU A 11 -2.45 0.34 1.66
C LEU A 11 -3.58 0.83 2.55
N VAL A 12 -4.51 1.59 1.98
CA VAL A 12 -5.63 2.16 2.72
C VAL A 12 -6.88 2.14 1.85
N ARG A 13 -7.97 1.60 2.41
CA ARG A 13 -9.30 1.73 1.82
C ARG A 13 -9.89 3.06 2.27
N ASP A 14 -10.23 3.92 1.33
CA ASP A 14 -10.86 5.20 1.62
C ASP A 14 -12.37 5.06 1.85
N ARG A 15 -13.03 6.20 2.09
CA ARG A 15 -14.47 6.27 2.40
C ARG A 15 -15.36 5.94 1.21
N GLU A 16 -14.82 6.01 -0.01
CA GLU A 16 -15.50 5.65 -1.26
C GLU A 16 -15.27 4.16 -1.58
N GLY A 17 -14.53 3.44 -0.75
CA GLY A 17 -14.22 2.02 -0.92
C GLY A 17 -13.03 1.76 -1.83
N LYS A 18 -12.38 2.80 -2.38
CA LYS A 18 -11.20 2.66 -3.23
C LYS A 18 -9.99 2.30 -2.38
N ILE A 19 -9.16 1.39 -2.88
CA ILE A 19 -7.88 1.05 -2.27
C ILE A 19 -6.82 1.96 -2.88
N ASN A 20 -6.15 2.73 -2.02
CA ASN A 20 -5.03 3.58 -2.38
C ASN A 20 -3.75 2.99 -1.77
N GLY A 21 -2.63 3.14 -2.48
CA GLY A 21 -1.32 2.72 -2.02
C GLY A 21 -0.33 3.88 -2.01
N PHE A 22 0.52 3.92 -0.99
CA PHE A 22 1.57 4.93 -0.87
C PHE A 22 2.86 4.32 -0.31
N HIS A 23 4.00 4.94 -0.62
CA HIS A 23 5.19 4.71 0.20
C HIS A 23 4.92 5.14 1.64
N ASN A 24 5.34 4.33 2.62
CA ASN A 24 5.11 4.61 4.03
C ASN A 24 6.16 5.59 4.58
N VAL A 25 6.21 6.79 3.98
CA VAL A 25 7.25 7.78 4.23
C VAL A 25 6.58 9.15 4.32
N CYS A 26 6.67 9.78 5.49
CA CYS A 26 6.18 11.15 5.67
C CYS A 26 7.02 12.12 4.82
N ARG A 27 6.34 13.00 4.07
CA ARG A 27 6.99 13.99 3.20
C ARG A 27 7.77 15.07 3.96
N HIS A 28 7.58 15.20 5.27
CA HIS A 28 8.31 16.17 6.08
C HIS A 28 9.76 15.75 6.34
N ARG A 29 9.98 14.61 7.01
CA ARG A 29 11.32 14.12 7.40
C ARG A 29 11.43 12.60 7.35
N ALA A 30 10.79 11.99 6.35
CA ALA A 30 10.86 10.57 6.01
C ALA A 30 10.49 9.57 7.13
N PHE A 31 9.86 10.02 8.20
CA PHE A 31 9.43 9.11 9.27
C PHE A 31 8.28 8.21 8.78
N PRO A 32 8.26 6.91 9.14
CA PRO A 32 7.18 6.04 8.72
C PRO A 32 5.84 6.42 9.35
N ILE A 33 4.81 6.59 8.51
CA ILE A 33 3.50 7.07 8.93
C ILE A 33 2.78 5.99 9.73
N LEU A 34 2.77 4.75 9.22
CA LEU A 34 2.23 3.60 9.91
C LEU A 34 3.36 2.78 10.54
N GLN A 35 3.19 2.52 11.84
CA GLN A 35 4.05 1.63 12.64
C GLN A 35 3.35 0.29 12.93
N LYS A 36 2.02 0.27 12.89
CA LYS A 36 1.21 -0.94 13.08
C LYS A 36 1.10 -1.70 11.77
N GLN A 37 0.94 -3.02 11.87
CA GLN A 37 0.73 -3.92 10.73
C GLN A 37 -0.58 -3.61 9.99
N SER A 38 -1.66 -3.36 10.73
CA SER A 38 -2.99 -3.06 10.19
C SER A 38 -3.83 -2.31 11.20
N GLY A 39 -4.99 -1.79 10.76
CA GLY A 39 -5.96 -1.14 11.62
C GLY A 39 -6.94 -0.27 10.84
N THR A 40 -7.71 0.52 11.58
CA THR A 40 -8.65 1.50 11.03
C THR A 40 -8.20 2.90 11.43
N ALA A 41 -8.25 3.84 10.49
CA ALA A 41 -7.92 5.23 10.73
C ALA A 41 -8.86 6.14 9.92
N SER A 42 -9.21 7.29 10.49
CA SER A 42 -9.91 8.36 9.78
C SER A 42 -8.96 9.34 9.09
N ILE A 43 -7.69 9.34 9.52
CA ILE A 43 -6.59 10.18 9.04
C ILE A 43 -5.26 9.44 9.25
N LEU A 44 -4.31 9.62 8.33
CA LEU A 44 -2.96 9.06 8.43
C LEU A 44 -2.05 10.10 9.08
N SER A 45 -1.82 10.00 10.38
CA SER A 45 -1.01 10.97 11.15
C SER A 45 0.41 10.47 11.36
N CYS A 46 1.41 11.22 10.89
CA CYS A 46 2.81 10.92 11.14
C CYS A 46 3.15 11.20 12.61
N PRO A 47 3.62 10.21 13.38
CA PRO A 47 3.86 10.37 14.82
C PRO A 47 5.06 11.26 15.16
N TYR A 48 5.90 11.63 14.18
CA TYR A 48 7.07 12.46 14.44
C TYR A 48 6.71 13.93 14.71
N HIS A 49 6.03 14.59 13.77
CA HIS A 49 5.71 16.02 13.86
C HIS A 49 4.23 16.34 13.59
N GLY A 50 3.38 15.33 13.51
CA GLY A 50 1.94 15.51 13.36
C GLY A 50 1.47 15.99 11.98
N TRP A 51 2.31 15.89 10.95
CA TRP A 51 1.81 16.01 9.58
C TRP A 51 0.80 14.90 9.32
N SER A 52 -0.38 15.26 8.83
CA SER A 52 -1.47 14.33 8.65
C SER A 52 -2.01 14.36 7.23
N TYR A 53 -2.35 13.17 6.74
CA TYR A 53 -2.80 12.95 5.36
C TYR A 53 -4.18 12.30 5.36
N GLY A 54 -5.00 12.71 4.39
CA GLY A 54 -6.24 11.99 4.10
C GLY A 54 -5.98 10.54 3.68
N LEU A 55 -7.03 9.72 3.66
CA LEU A 55 -6.94 8.33 3.17
C LEU A 55 -6.64 8.27 1.65
N ASN A 56 -6.82 9.37 0.94
CA ASN A 56 -6.40 9.56 -0.45
C ASN A 56 -4.95 10.08 -0.59
N GLY A 57 -4.19 10.18 0.51
CA GLY A 57 -2.80 10.61 0.53
C GLY A 57 -2.57 12.12 0.46
N LYS A 58 -3.61 12.94 0.27
CA LYS A 58 -3.46 14.41 0.25
C LYS A 58 -3.08 14.92 1.64
N LEU A 59 -2.15 15.88 1.70
CA LEU A 59 -1.80 16.53 2.96
C LEU A 59 -3.02 17.29 3.50
N ALA A 60 -3.48 16.92 4.68
CA ALA A 60 -4.61 17.53 5.37
C ALA A 60 -4.16 18.61 6.36
N LYS A 61 -3.04 18.37 7.06
CA LYS A 61 -2.48 19.34 8.01
C LYS A 61 -0.96 19.21 8.10
N ALA A 62 -0.28 20.35 8.07
CA ALA A 62 1.13 20.48 8.43
C ALA A 62 1.23 21.51 9.58
N PRO A 63 1.31 21.05 10.85
CA PRO A 63 1.40 21.97 11.99
C PRO A 63 2.58 22.93 11.85
N ARG A 64 2.34 24.23 12.10
CA ARG A 64 3.33 25.32 12.01
C ARG A 64 3.73 25.71 10.60
N PHE A 65 3.04 25.23 9.58
CA PHE A 65 3.26 25.62 8.19
C PHE A 65 2.15 26.54 7.63
N GLU A 66 1.17 26.92 8.46
CA GLU A 66 0.01 27.70 8.02
C GLU A 66 0.37 29.08 7.45
N ASN A 67 1.46 29.68 7.93
CA ASN A 67 1.92 31.02 7.53
C ASN A 67 3.34 30.99 6.92
N VAL A 68 3.82 29.83 6.48
CA VAL A 68 5.14 29.74 5.82
C VAL A 68 4.98 30.20 4.38
N GLU A 69 5.68 31.28 4.02
CA GLU A 69 5.66 31.83 2.67
C GLU A 69 6.10 30.78 1.64
N GLY A 70 5.33 30.65 0.56
CA GLY A 70 5.60 29.69 -0.52
C GLY A 70 5.28 28.23 -0.21
N PHE A 71 4.74 27.91 0.98
CA PHE A 71 4.33 26.54 1.29
C PHE A 71 2.95 26.22 0.71
N ASP A 72 2.91 25.29 -0.24
CA ASP A 72 1.67 24.77 -0.81
C ASP A 72 1.40 23.32 -0.36
N ASN A 73 0.38 23.14 0.48
CA ASN A 73 -0.10 21.84 0.94
C ASN A 73 -0.40 20.87 -0.22
N SER A 74 -0.87 21.37 -1.37
CA SER A 74 -1.27 20.53 -2.49
C SER A 74 -0.09 19.73 -3.07
N THR A 75 1.12 20.28 -3.00
CA THR A 75 2.37 19.68 -3.51
C THR A 75 2.97 18.63 -2.57
N GLN A 76 2.46 18.53 -1.34
CA GLN A 76 3.04 17.73 -0.26
C GLN A 76 2.28 16.44 0.03
N SER A 77 1.50 15.95 -0.95
CA SER A 77 0.80 14.67 -0.86
C SER A 77 1.77 13.49 -0.69
N LEU A 78 1.29 12.38 -0.13
CA LEU A 78 2.04 11.12 -0.08
C LEU A 78 2.44 10.67 -1.48
N LEU A 79 3.55 9.95 -1.56
CA LEU A 79 4.05 9.39 -2.81
C LEU A 79 3.20 8.15 -3.17
N PRO A 80 2.36 8.22 -4.22
CA PRO A 80 1.50 7.11 -4.59
C PRO A 80 2.32 5.97 -5.19
N ILE A 81 1.85 4.74 -4.96
CA ILE A 81 2.29 3.55 -5.68
C ILE A 81 1.14 3.01 -6.53
N ASN A 82 1.47 2.21 -7.52
CA ASN A 82 0.47 1.64 -8.42
C ASN A 82 -0.26 0.48 -7.75
N ILE A 83 -1.59 0.51 -7.79
CA ILE A 83 -2.46 -0.52 -7.25
C ILE A 83 -3.33 -1.09 -8.38
N HIS A 84 -3.32 -2.41 -8.50
CA HIS A 84 -4.24 -3.14 -9.36
C HIS A 84 -5.08 -4.09 -8.50
N ILE A 85 -6.37 -4.19 -8.80
CA ILE A 85 -7.26 -5.18 -8.19
C ILE A 85 -7.74 -6.07 -9.32
N ASP A 86 -7.39 -7.36 -9.27
CA ASP A 86 -7.76 -8.28 -10.34
C ASP A 86 -9.23 -8.74 -10.24
N ALA A 87 -9.65 -9.56 -11.21
CA ALA A 87 -11.02 -10.08 -11.29
C ALA A 87 -11.40 -10.95 -10.07
N SER A 88 -10.41 -11.59 -9.43
CA SER A 88 -10.56 -12.43 -8.25
C SER A 88 -10.58 -11.61 -6.95
N GLY A 89 -10.25 -10.32 -7.01
CA GLY A 89 -10.23 -9.39 -5.88
C GLY A 89 -8.90 -9.32 -5.13
N PHE A 90 -7.83 -9.93 -5.65
CA PHE A 90 -6.50 -9.76 -5.07
C PHE A 90 -5.96 -8.36 -5.37
N VAL A 91 -5.22 -7.83 -4.40
CA VAL A 91 -4.64 -6.48 -4.47
C VAL A 91 -3.15 -6.60 -4.77
N TRP A 92 -2.74 -6.04 -5.90
CA TRP A 92 -1.37 -6.05 -6.39
C TRP A 92 -0.77 -4.66 -6.28
N ALA A 93 0.46 -4.58 -5.78
CA ALA A 93 1.16 -3.33 -5.56
C ALA A 93 2.45 -3.30 -6.40
N ASN A 94 2.63 -2.23 -7.17
CA ASN A 94 3.88 -1.92 -7.86
C ASN A 94 4.44 -0.60 -7.30
N LEU A 95 5.65 -0.68 -6.75
CA LEU A 95 6.32 0.41 -6.02
C LEU A 95 6.89 1.51 -6.93
N GLN A 96 6.86 1.32 -8.26
CA GLN A 96 7.29 2.35 -9.20
C GLN A 96 6.40 3.59 -9.10
N ALA A 97 7.01 4.76 -9.10
CA ALA A 97 6.29 6.02 -9.16
C ALA A 97 5.81 6.32 -10.59
N GLY A 98 4.64 6.92 -10.72
CA GLY A 98 4.06 7.26 -12.02
C GLY A 98 3.58 6.01 -12.77
N THR A 99 3.70 6.01 -14.10
CA THR A 99 3.31 4.86 -14.93
C THR A 99 4.31 3.72 -14.74
N PRO A 100 3.85 2.48 -14.43
CA PRO A 100 4.73 1.32 -14.38
C PRO A 100 5.43 1.04 -15.72
N ASP A 101 6.70 0.62 -15.67
CA ASP A 101 7.44 0.17 -16.86
C ASP A 101 6.82 -1.10 -17.46
N THR A 102 6.23 -1.94 -16.60
CA THR A 102 5.47 -3.13 -16.98
C THR A 102 4.08 -2.99 -16.41
N SER A 103 3.06 -3.00 -17.29
CA SER A 103 1.67 -2.96 -16.84
C SER A 103 1.25 -4.29 -16.24
N TRP A 104 0.19 -4.27 -15.45
CA TRP A 104 -0.39 -5.50 -14.92
C TRP A 104 -0.77 -6.47 -16.05
N ASP A 105 -1.47 -5.96 -17.06
CA ASP A 105 -1.95 -6.77 -18.19
C ASP A 105 -0.80 -7.39 -18.99
N SER A 106 0.31 -6.67 -19.19
CA SER A 106 1.44 -7.22 -19.94
C SER A 106 2.21 -8.29 -19.17
N ALA A 107 2.22 -8.22 -17.83
CA ALA A 107 2.89 -9.20 -16.99
C ALA A 107 2.01 -10.41 -16.65
N HIS A 108 0.69 -10.21 -16.53
CA HIS A 108 -0.22 -11.15 -15.88
C HIS A 108 -1.59 -11.30 -16.56
N GLY A 109 -1.80 -10.73 -17.75
CA GLY A 109 -3.12 -10.60 -18.39
C GLY A 109 -3.91 -11.90 -18.53
N ASP A 110 -3.22 -13.04 -18.68
CA ASP A 110 -3.85 -14.36 -18.81
C ASP A 110 -3.85 -15.20 -17.54
N ALA A 111 -3.11 -14.80 -16.50
CA ALA A 111 -2.92 -15.61 -15.29
C ALA A 111 -4.26 -15.91 -14.57
N MET A 112 -5.23 -15.00 -14.66
CA MET A 112 -6.57 -15.20 -14.09
C MET A 112 -7.55 -15.87 -15.05
N ASN A 113 -7.21 -15.99 -16.34
CA ASN A 113 -8.03 -16.65 -17.34
C ASN A 113 -7.80 -18.17 -17.37
N GLU A 114 -6.82 -18.67 -16.63
CA GLU A 114 -6.56 -20.10 -16.49
C GLU A 114 -7.78 -20.82 -15.88
N GLU A 115 -8.14 -21.97 -16.46
CA GLU A 115 -9.32 -22.76 -16.07
C GLU A 115 -9.34 -23.06 -14.57
N MET A 116 -8.18 -23.32 -13.98
CA MET A 116 -8.03 -23.58 -12.54
C MET A 116 -8.48 -22.40 -11.68
N MET A 117 -8.13 -21.17 -12.08
CA MET A 117 -8.47 -19.95 -11.33
C MET A 117 -9.97 -19.65 -11.41
N GLN A 118 -10.66 -20.13 -12.44
CA GLN A 118 -12.11 -19.94 -12.63
C GLN A 118 -12.97 -20.91 -11.83
N GLN A 119 -12.38 -21.96 -11.24
CA GLN A 119 -13.12 -22.94 -10.43
C GLN A 119 -13.58 -22.39 -9.08
N PHE A 120 -13.03 -21.23 -8.66
CA PHE A 120 -13.27 -20.66 -7.33
C PHE A 120 -13.77 -19.22 -7.43
N ASP A 121 -14.81 -18.88 -6.68
CA ASP A 121 -15.20 -17.48 -6.48
C ASP A 121 -14.50 -16.92 -5.23
N PHE A 122 -13.22 -16.57 -5.40
CA PHE A 122 -12.38 -16.01 -4.32
C PHE A 122 -13.00 -14.81 -3.61
N LYS A 123 -13.87 -14.06 -4.30
CA LYS A 123 -14.49 -12.87 -3.76
C LYS A 123 -15.71 -13.17 -2.89
N LYS A 124 -16.49 -14.20 -3.21
CA LYS A 124 -17.72 -14.52 -2.48
C LYS A 124 -17.56 -15.64 -1.46
N GLU A 125 -16.72 -16.62 -1.74
CA GLU A 125 -16.65 -17.85 -0.94
C GLU A 125 -15.59 -17.79 0.15
N PHE A 126 -14.63 -16.86 0.04
CA PHE A 126 -13.49 -16.78 0.94
C PHE A 126 -13.57 -15.54 1.83
N LYS A 127 -13.19 -15.73 3.09
CA LYS A 127 -12.92 -14.65 4.04
C LYS A 127 -11.55 -14.90 4.65
N PHE A 128 -10.84 -13.82 4.95
CA PHE A 128 -9.60 -13.91 5.70
C PHE A 128 -9.87 -14.54 7.07
N ASP A 129 -9.06 -15.54 7.44
CA ASP A 129 -9.11 -16.23 8.73
C ASP A 129 -7.82 -15.98 9.52
N HIS A 130 -6.69 -16.47 9.02
CA HIS A 130 -5.37 -16.25 9.62
C HIS A 130 -4.25 -16.21 8.56
N TYR A 131 -3.08 -15.73 8.97
CA TYR A 131 -1.83 -15.86 8.21
C TYR A 131 -0.73 -16.37 9.14
N TRP A 132 0.30 -16.95 8.56
CA TRP A 132 1.53 -17.33 9.25
C TRP A 132 2.73 -16.84 8.44
N GLU A 133 3.84 -16.62 9.13
CA GLU A 133 5.09 -16.15 8.53
C GLU A 133 6.21 -17.10 8.94
N MET A 134 7.17 -17.30 8.04
CA MET A 134 8.36 -18.12 8.29
C MET A 134 9.58 -17.48 7.63
N ASP A 135 10.68 -17.40 8.40
CA ASP A 135 11.96 -16.92 7.91
C ASP A 135 12.74 -18.07 7.27
N CYS A 136 12.81 -18.09 5.93
CA CYS A 136 13.56 -19.07 5.17
C CYS A 136 14.98 -18.57 4.85
N LYS A 137 16.01 -19.34 5.23
CA LYS A 137 17.41 -19.07 4.84
C LYS A 137 17.71 -19.63 3.45
N ALA A 138 16.98 -19.19 2.45
CA ALA A 138 17.11 -19.63 1.06
C ALA A 138 16.95 -18.46 0.09
N ASN A 139 17.40 -18.64 -1.15
CA ASN A 139 17.03 -17.72 -2.22
C ASN A 139 15.55 -17.92 -2.56
N TRP A 140 14.81 -16.82 -2.78
CA TRP A 140 13.38 -16.90 -3.11
C TRP A 140 13.10 -17.72 -4.37
N LYS A 141 14.01 -17.74 -5.35
CA LYS A 141 13.85 -18.54 -6.58
C LYS A 141 13.83 -20.05 -6.28
N SER A 142 14.65 -20.49 -5.33
CA SER A 142 14.68 -21.89 -4.92
C SER A 142 13.38 -22.36 -4.26
N LEU A 143 12.59 -21.44 -3.67
CA LEU A 143 11.26 -21.77 -3.15
C LEU A 143 10.23 -21.94 -4.28
N ILE A 144 10.37 -21.18 -5.36
CA ILE A 144 9.49 -21.26 -6.53
C ILE A 144 9.81 -22.49 -7.39
N ASP A 145 11.08 -22.87 -7.47
CA ASP A 145 11.53 -24.06 -8.23
C ASP A 145 11.14 -25.40 -7.59
N ASN A 146 10.71 -25.40 -6.31
CA ASN A 146 10.40 -26.61 -5.54
C ASN A 146 9.02 -27.20 -5.84
#